data_AF-A0A643CA29-F1
#
_entry.id   AF-A0A643CA29-F1
#
_cell.length_a   1.000
_cell.length_b   1.000
_cell.length_c   1.000
_cell.angle_alpha   90.00
_cell.angle_beta   90.00
_cell.angle_gamma   90.00
#
_symmetry.space_group_name_H-M   'P 1'
#
loop_
_entity.id
_entity.type
_entity.pdbx_description
1 polymer ?
#
loop_
_entity_poly.entity_id
_entity_poly.type
_entity_poly.pdbx_seq_one_letter_code
_entity_poly.pdbx_strand_id
1 'polypeptide(L)'
;MRDFLLVYNRMTELCFQRCVPSLHHRALDAEEEACLHSCAGKLIHSNHRLMAAYVQLMPALVQRRIEDYEAASSVPARNLAIRELAVPNPGKGGTGWTLKFKEPVDLGLGATCI
;
A
#
# COMPACT_ATOMS: atom_id res chain seq x y z
N MET A 1 -14.17 -5.79 -14.73
CA MET A 1 -14.28 -4.45 -15.36
C MET A 1 -13.96 -3.28 -14.42
N ARG A 2 -13.94 -3.45 -13.09
CA ARG A 2 -13.63 -2.38 -12.13
C ARG A 2 -12.24 -1.76 -12.33
N ASP A 3 -11.23 -2.59 -12.56
CA ASP A 3 -9.84 -2.12 -12.65
C ASP A 3 -9.58 -1.28 -13.90
N PHE A 4 -10.24 -1.63 -15.00
CA PHE A 4 -10.23 -0.81 -16.21
C PHE A 4 -10.78 0.61 -15.95
N LEU A 5 -11.92 0.70 -15.26
CA LEU A 5 -12.53 1.99 -14.92
C LEU A 5 -11.66 2.81 -13.97
N LEU A 6 -10.98 2.16 -13.01
CA LEU A 6 -10.06 2.84 -12.12
C LEU A 6 -8.87 3.45 -12.88
N VAL A 7 -8.28 2.69 -13.82
CA VAL A 7 -7.17 3.18 -14.65
C VAL A 7 -7.63 4.29 -15.58
N TYR A 8 -8.80 4.14 -16.22
CA TYR A 8 -9.37 5.16 -17.09
C TYR A 8 -9.61 6.47 -16.34
N ASN A 9 -10.31 6.42 -15.19
CA ASN A 9 -10.61 7.61 -14.40
C ASN A 9 -9.34 8.32 -13.92
N ARG A 10 -8.33 7.54 -13.53
CA ARG A 10 -7.04 8.11 -13.12
C ARG A 10 -6.30 8.73 -14.29
N MET A 11 -6.34 8.10 -15.46
CA MET A 11 -5.73 8.62 -16.68
C MET A 11 -6.36 9.94 -17.10
N THR A 12 -7.69 10.02 -17.10
CA THR A 12 -8.41 11.25 -17.47
C THR A 12 -8.08 12.40 -16.53
N GLU A 13 -8.01 12.15 -15.21
CA GLU A 13 -7.63 13.16 -14.21
C GLU A 13 -6.20 13.65 -14.43
N LEU A 14 -5.24 12.73 -14.59
CA LEU A 14 -3.83 13.06 -14.75
C LEU A 14 -3.57 13.86 -16.03
N CYS A 15 -4.12 13.38 -17.15
CA CYS A 15 -3.87 14.02 -18.45
C CYS A 15 -4.54 15.39 -18.51
N PHE A 16 -5.72 15.56 -17.90
CA PHE A 16 -6.34 16.88 -17.78
C PHE A 16 -5.48 17.85 -16.96
N GLN A 17 -5.03 17.44 -15.77
CA GLN A 17 -4.15 18.26 -14.91
C GLN A 17 -2.81 18.63 -15.55
N ARG A 18 -2.32 17.82 -16.49
CA ARG A 18 -1.00 17.99 -17.13
C ARG A 18 -1.05 18.73 -18.46
N CYS A 19 -2.10 18.53 -19.23
CA CYS A 19 -2.18 19.02 -20.62
C CYS A 19 -3.12 20.20 -20.82
N VAL A 20 -4.03 20.49 -19.87
CA VAL A 20 -5.00 21.59 -19.99
C VAL A 20 -4.69 22.64 -18.91
N PRO A 21 -3.75 23.57 -19.16
CA PRO A 21 -3.32 24.55 -18.17
C PRO A 21 -4.33 25.70 -17.98
N SER A 22 -5.18 25.96 -18.98
CA SER A 22 -6.18 27.05 -18.94
C SER A 22 -7.47 26.60 -19.62
N LEU A 23 -8.59 27.21 -19.23
CA LEU A 23 -9.92 26.94 -19.82
C LEU A 23 -10.53 28.23 -20.39
N HIS A 24 -9.74 28.97 -21.16
CA HIS A 24 -10.20 30.21 -21.80
C HIS A 24 -11.22 29.95 -22.92
N HIS A 25 -11.14 28.77 -23.54
CA HIS A 25 -12.05 28.33 -24.60
C HIS A 25 -12.69 27.00 -24.21
N ARG A 26 -13.90 26.74 -24.73
CA ARG A 26 -14.64 25.50 -24.44
C ARG A 26 -14.08 24.27 -25.16
N ALA A 27 -13.49 24.49 -26.33
CA ALA A 27 -12.86 23.44 -27.13
C ALA A 27 -11.37 23.35 -26.78
N LEU A 28 -10.79 22.16 -26.98
CA LEU A 28 -9.36 21.94 -26.83
C LEU A 28 -8.60 22.57 -28.00
N ASP A 29 -7.44 23.12 -27.71
CA ASP A 29 -6.50 23.57 -28.74
C ASP A 29 -5.71 22.37 -29.31
N ALA A 30 -5.18 22.50 -30.53
CA ALA A 30 -4.45 21.41 -31.19
C ALA A 30 -3.23 20.92 -30.38
N GLU A 31 -2.56 21.81 -29.65
CA GLU A 31 -1.44 21.47 -28.77
C GLU A 31 -1.90 20.64 -27.55
N GLU A 32 -3.06 20.97 -26.98
CA GLU A 32 -3.65 20.22 -25.86
C GLU A 32 -4.09 18.83 -26.34
N GLU A 33 -4.72 18.73 -27.51
CA GLU A 33 -5.09 17.45 -28.12
C GLU A 33 -3.85 16.56 -28.37
N ALA A 34 -2.78 17.11 -28.94
CA ALA A 34 -1.52 16.39 -29.14
C ALA A 34 -0.90 15.92 -27.81
N CYS A 35 -0.95 16.78 -26.77
CA CYS A 35 -0.50 16.42 -25.42
C CYS A 35 -1.32 15.28 -24.83
N LEU A 36 -2.65 15.35 -24.92
CA LEU A 36 -3.57 14.32 -24.40
C LEU A 36 -3.33 12.96 -25.07
N HIS A 37 -3.13 12.95 -26.39
CA HIS A 37 -2.80 11.73 -27.14
C HIS A 37 -1.48 11.12 -26.66
N SER A 38 -0.44 11.94 -26.49
CA SER A 38 0.85 11.50 -25.95
C SER A 38 0.74 11.01 -24.50
N CYS A 39 -0.02 11.71 -23.66
CA CYS A 39 -0.23 11.37 -22.25
C CYS A 39 -0.91 10.02 -22.09
N ALA A 40 -2.03 9.81 -22.79
CA ALA A 40 -2.77 8.55 -22.76
C ALA A 40 -1.89 7.39 -23.25
N GLY A 41 -1.20 7.57 -24.39
CA GLY A 41 -0.28 6.57 -24.92
C GLY A 41 0.84 6.22 -23.93
N LYS A 42 1.49 7.22 -23.32
CA LYS A 42 2.55 6.99 -22.32
C LYS A 42 2.02 6.25 -21.09
N LEU A 43 0.84 6.62 -20.59
CA LEU A 43 0.27 6.02 -19.39
C LEU A 43 -0.13 4.58 -19.65
N ILE A 44 -0.77 4.27 -20.79
CA ILE A 44 -1.16 2.92 -21.16
C ILE A 44 0.09 2.03 -21.27
N HIS A 45 1.11 2.45 -22.04
CA HIS A 45 2.34 1.67 -22.17
C HIS A 45 3.06 1.47 -20.84
N SER A 46 3.13 2.50 -20.01
CA SER A 46 3.75 2.41 -18.68
C SER A 46 2.97 1.49 -17.75
N ASN A 47 1.64 1.58 -17.75
CA ASN A 47 0.77 0.72 -16.96
C ASN A 47 0.97 -0.75 -17.36
N HIS A 48 0.96 -1.06 -18.66
CA HIS A 48 1.24 -2.42 -19.13
C HIS A 48 2.61 -2.95 -18.71
N ARG A 49 3.67 -2.12 -18.81
CA ARG A 49 5.01 -2.52 -18.37
C ARG A 49 5.08 -2.78 -16.87
N LEU A 50 4.45 -1.92 -16.06
CA LEU A 50 4.41 -2.09 -14.61
C LEU A 50 3.57 -3.31 -14.21
N MET A 51 2.43 -3.53 -14.85
CA MET A 51 1.59 -4.70 -14.59
C MET A 51 2.29 -6.00 -14.98
N ALA A 52 3.04 -6.01 -16.09
CA ALA A 52 3.87 -7.15 -16.45
C ALA A 52 4.91 -7.46 -15.37
N ALA A 53 5.65 -6.46 -14.89
CA ALA A 53 6.63 -6.64 -13.82
C ALA A 53 5.98 -7.07 -12.49
N TYR A 54 4.84 -6.47 -12.16
CA TYR A 54 4.08 -6.78 -10.94
C TYR A 54 3.67 -8.26 -10.91
N VAL A 55 3.11 -8.78 -11.99
CA VAL A 55 2.70 -10.19 -12.10
C VAL A 55 3.90 -11.15 -11.93
N GLN A 56 5.09 -10.75 -12.38
CA GLN A 56 6.31 -11.56 -12.19
C GLN A 56 6.82 -11.55 -10.73
N LEU A 57 6.74 -10.40 -10.06
CA LEU A 57 7.35 -10.20 -8.74
C LEU A 57 6.43 -10.60 -7.58
N MET A 58 5.13 -10.40 -7.74
CA MET A 58 4.17 -10.56 -6.65
C MET A 58 4.07 -11.97 -6.05
N PRO A 59 4.12 -13.07 -6.82
CA PRO A 59 4.04 -14.41 -6.24
C PRO A 59 5.16 -14.66 -5.23
N ALA A 60 6.39 -14.24 -5.56
CA ALA A 60 7.54 -14.38 -4.66
C ALA A 60 7.39 -13.53 -3.39
N LEU A 61 6.93 -12.28 -3.54
CA LEU A 61 6.70 -11.39 -2.39
C LEU A 61 5.61 -11.90 -1.45
N VAL A 62 4.52 -12.42 -2.01
CA VAL A 62 3.41 -12.99 -1.23
C VAL A 62 3.84 -14.28 -0.53
N GLN A 63 4.61 -15.15 -1.20
CA GLN A 63 5.12 -16.37 -0.61
C GLN A 63 6.01 -16.08 0.62
N ARG A 64 6.94 -15.14 0.49
CA ARG A 64 7.78 -14.70 1.62
C ARG A 64 6.95 -14.18 2.79
N ARG A 65 5.91 -13.40 2.49
CA ARG A 65 5.01 -12.89 3.51
C ARG A 65 4.27 -14.02 4.24
N ILE A 66 3.85 -15.08 3.54
CA ILE A 66 3.20 -16.25 4.17
C ILE A 66 4.19 -16.97 5.10
N GLU A 67 5.42 -17.21 4.65
CA GLU A 67 6.49 -17.82 5.45
C GLU A 67 6.77 -17.03 6.74
N ASP A 68 6.83 -15.69 6.64
CA ASP A 68 7.03 -14.81 7.79
C ASP A 68 5.86 -14.90 8.79
N TYR A 69 4.61 -15.00 8.31
CA TYR A 69 3.44 -15.19 9.17
C TYR A 69 3.44 -16.55 9.87
N GLU A 70 3.79 -17.62 9.15
CA GLU A 70 3.90 -18.97 9.71
C GLU A 70 5.01 -19.03 10.77
N ALA A 71 6.18 -18.47 10.48
CA ALA A 71 7.29 -18.39 11.42
C ALA A 71 6.91 -17.61 12.69
N ALA A 72 6.25 -16.45 12.54
CA ALA A 72 5.75 -15.66 13.66
C ALA A 72 4.68 -16.41 14.49
N SER A 73 3.86 -17.27 13.86
CA SER A 73 2.85 -18.08 14.55
C SER A 73 3.43 -19.29 15.29
N SER A 74 4.59 -19.80 14.84
CA SER A 74 5.29 -20.94 15.46
C SER A 74 6.24 -20.58 16.60
N VAL A 75 6.43 -19.29 16.92
CA VAL A 75 7.19 -18.89 18.11
C VAL A 75 6.31 -19.14 19.34
N PRO A 76 6.62 -20.11 20.21
CA PRO A 76 5.87 -20.29 21.46
C PRO A 76 5.97 -18.99 22.28
N ALA A 77 4.84 -18.56 22.84
CA ALA A 77 4.65 -17.39 23.68
C ALA A 77 5.46 -17.45 24.99
N ARG A 78 6.79 -17.50 24.88
CA ARG A 78 7.70 -17.65 26.02
C ARG A 78 8.76 -16.56 26.10
N ASN A 79 8.87 -15.69 25.10
CA ASN A 79 9.81 -14.57 25.09
C ASN A 79 9.21 -13.29 24.47
N LEU A 80 7.96 -12.95 24.79
CA LEU A 80 7.37 -11.65 24.42
C LEU A 80 7.88 -10.48 25.28
N ALA A 81 9.04 -10.61 25.93
CA ALA A 81 9.61 -9.59 26.79
C ALA A 81 10.87 -8.91 26.23
N ILE A 82 11.52 -9.41 25.17
CA ILE A 82 12.74 -8.78 24.64
C ILE A 82 12.78 -8.91 23.11
N ARG A 83 12.01 -8.07 22.42
CA ARG A 83 12.33 -7.51 21.09
C ARG A 83 11.20 -6.58 20.68
N GLU A 84 11.13 -5.45 21.38
CA GLU A 84 10.57 -4.24 20.81
C GLU A 84 11.45 -3.87 19.61
N LEU A 85 11.09 -4.36 18.42
CA LEU A 85 11.62 -3.80 17.19
C LEU A 85 11.06 -2.39 17.10
N ALA A 86 11.91 -1.45 17.51
CA ALA A 86 11.77 -0.02 17.35
C ALA A 86 11.10 0.31 16.01
N VAL A 87 9.85 0.74 16.07
CA VAL A 87 9.23 1.49 14.97
C VAL A 87 9.75 2.92 15.11
N PRO A 88 10.50 3.48 14.13
CA PRO A 88 10.95 4.86 14.23
C PRO A 88 9.73 5.77 14.09
N ASN A 89 9.36 6.45 15.17
CA ASN A 89 8.32 7.47 15.14
C ASN A 89 8.98 8.86 14.98
N PRO A 90 8.70 9.60 13.90
CA PRO A 90 9.22 10.94 13.73
C PRO A 90 8.28 11.91 14.44
N GLY A 91 8.54 12.23 15.71
CA GLY A 91 7.73 13.26 16.36
C GLY A 91 7.86 13.39 17.86
N LYS A 92 8.58 14.46 18.24
CA LYS A 92 8.49 15.23 19.49
C LYS A 92 9.14 14.62 20.73
N GLY A 93 10.21 15.31 21.14
CA GLY A 93 10.94 15.07 22.38
C GLY A 93 10.11 15.33 23.63
N GLY A 94 10.54 14.66 24.70
CA GLY A 94 9.97 14.79 26.04
C GLY A 94 10.23 13.51 26.82
N THR A 95 11.29 13.51 27.64
CA THR A 95 11.63 12.42 28.54
C THR A 95 10.53 12.26 29.59
N GLY A 96 9.75 11.19 29.51
CA GLY A 96 8.74 10.86 30.52
C GLY A 96 7.97 9.60 30.18
N TRP A 97 8.47 8.44 30.60
CA TRP A 97 7.73 7.18 30.52
C TRP A 97 6.81 7.08 31.73
N THR A 98 5.50 7.19 31.54
CA THR A 98 4.52 6.81 32.57
C THR A 98 4.09 5.36 32.35
N LEU A 99 4.43 4.49 33.30
CA LEU A 99 4.00 3.09 33.31
C LEU A 99 2.50 3.03 33.63
N LYS A 100 1.66 2.70 32.64
CA LYS A 100 0.30 2.22 32.91
C LYS A 100 0.32 0.70 32.97
N PHE A 101 0.19 0.15 34.16
CA PHE A 101 -0.18 -1.26 34.37
C PHE A 101 -1.61 -1.47 33.85
N LYS A 102 -1.79 -2.35 32.87
CA LYS A 102 -3.10 -2.88 32.46
C LYS A 102 -3.13 -4.34 32.94
N GLU A 103 -3.99 -4.63 33.91
CA GLU A 103 -4.18 -5.99 34.44
C GLU A 103 -4.64 -6.98 33.34
N PRO A 104 -4.24 -8.26 33.43
CA PRO A 104 -4.61 -9.28 32.44
C PRO A 104 -6.00 -9.86 32.72
N VAL A 105 -6.87 -9.84 31.70
CA VAL A 105 -8.15 -10.57 31.70
C VAL A 105 -7.91 -12.05 31.37
N ASP A 106 -8.45 -12.90 32.25
CA ASP A 106 -8.54 -14.36 32.19
C ASP A 106 -8.94 -14.94 30.82
N LEU A 107 -8.18 -15.95 30.36
CA LEU A 107 -8.67 -16.98 29.45
C LEU A 107 -8.48 -18.37 30.09
N GLY A 108 -9.48 -18.70 30.91
CA GLY A 108 -10.22 -19.97 30.91
C GLY A 108 -9.47 -21.27 30.62
N LEU A 109 -9.24 -22.02 31.69
CA LEU A 109 -9.14 -23.48 31.71
C LEU A 109 -10.20 -24.15 30.80
N GLY A 110 -9.78 -25.12 29.97
CA GLY A 110 -10.72 -26.10 29.43
C GLY A 110 -10.24 -26.88 28.20
N ALA A 111 -9.45 -27.93 28.40
CA ALA A 111 -9.58 -29.21 27.68
C ALA A 111 -8.58 -30.23 28.25
N THR A 112 -9.13 -31.20 28.96
CA THR A 112 -8.47 -32.42 29.45
C THR A 112 -8.19 -33.34 28.26
N CYS A 113 -6.96 -33.84 28.11
CA CYS A 113 -6.67 -34.95 27.19
C CYS A 113 -7.13 -36.28 27.81
N ILE A 114 -7.99 -37.01 27.10
CA ILE A 114 -8.09 -38.48 27.13
C ILE A 114 -8.06 -38.96 25.68
#